data_AF-E4Z7C0-F1
#
_entry.id   AF-E4Z7C0-F1
#
_cell.length_a   1.000
_cell.length_b   1.000
_cell.length_c   1.000
_cell.angle_alpha   90.00
_cell.angle_beta   90.00
_cell.angle_gamma   90.00
#
_symmetry.space_group_name_H-M   'P 1'
#
loop_
_entity.id
_entity.type
_entity.pdbx_description
1 polymer ?
#
loop_
_entity_poly.entity_id
_entity_poly.type
_entity_poly.pdbx_seq_one_letter_code
_entity_poly.pdbx_strand_id
1 'polypeptide(L)'
;VPEFSETIVLPLPAEAIEGSEEIQVSVSGDILGPLIPNIDALIEEPMGCGEQNLARLYPNVLVLEYLESFNIDDPALERTAVRNIELGADTISYVRREFCHIQARPLLRSLLPKLQPRRGTVFQ
;
A
#
# COMPACT_ATOMS: atom_id res chain seq x y z
N VAL A 1 -27.89 12.33 -8.33
CA VAL A 1 -27.08 11.10 -8.16
C VAL A 1 -27.76 10.03 -8.99
N PRO A 2 -27.09 9.37 -9.95
CA PRO A 2 -27.71 8.28 -10.69
C PRO A 2 -27.99 7.11 -9.74
N GLU A 3 -29.17 6.52 -9.83
CA GLU A 3 -29.54 5.29 -9.14
C GLU A 3 -28.96 4.10 -9.92
N PHE A 4 -28.12 3.29 -9.27
CA PHE A 4 -27.56 2.06 -9.83
C PHE A 4 -28.09 0.88 -9.02
N SER A 5 -28.64 -0.13 -9.70
CA SER A 5 -29.17 -1.34 -9.08
C SER A 5 -28.86 -2.54 -9.95
N GLU A 6 -28.25 -3.57 -9.36
CA GLU A 6 -27.90 -4.82 -10.02
C GLU A 6 -28.27 -5.99 -9.09
N THR A 7 -28.70 -7.12 -9.65
CA THR A 7 -29.07 -8.32 -8.90
C THR A 7 -28.10 -9.44 -9.23
N ILE A 8 -27.42 -9.96 -8.20
CA ILE A 8 -26.45 -11.05 -8.33
C ILE A 8 -27.12 -12.32 -7.79
N VAL A 9 -27.14 -13.38 -8.60
CA VAL A 9 -27.66 -14.70 -8.21
C VAL A 9 -26.49 -15.61 -7.87
N LEU A 10 -26.46 -16.11 -6.63
CA LEU A 10 -25.42 -17.02 -6.14
C LEU A 10 -26.01 -18.43 -5.94
N PRO A 11 -25.86 -19.35 -6.91
CA PRO A 11 -26.34 -20.71 -6.76
C PRO A 11 -25.47 -21.50 -5.77
N LEU A 12 -26.10 -22.19 -4.83
CA LEU A 12 -25.41 -23.11 -3.90
C LEU A 12 -25.24 -24.49 -4.55
N PRO A 13 -24.08 -25.15 -4.38
CA PRO A 13 -23.87 -26.51 -4.85
C PRO A 13 -24.73 -27.52 -4.08
N ALA A 14 -25.10 -28.63 -4.73
CA ALA A 14 -25.97 -29.65 -4.14
C ALA A 14 -25.30 -30.39 -2.96
N GLU A 15 -23.98 -30.37 -2.91
CA GLU A 15 -23.15 -30.99 -1.88
C GLU A 15 -22.77 -30.01 -0.74
N ALA A 16 -23.39 -28.82 -0.68
CA ALA A 16 -23.16 -27.87 0.40
C ALA A 16 -23.52 -28.48 1.77
N ILE A 17 -22.65 -28.25 2.75
CA ILE A 17 -22.88 -28.71 4.12
C ILE A 17 -23.87 -27.75 4.77
N GLU A 18 -24.90 -28.29 5.41
CA GLU A 18 -25.92 -27.48 6.09
C GLU A 18 -25.27 -26.58 7.16
N GLY A 19 -25.50 -25.26 7.05
CA GLY A 19 -24.94 -24.26 7.94
C GLY A 19 -23.55 -23.74 7.56
N SER A 20 -22.97 -24.18 6.43
CA SER A 20 -21.71 -23.64 5.91
C SER A 20 -21.88 -22.47 4.95
N GLU A 21 -23.10 -21.97 4.77
CA GLU A 21 -23.37 -20.86 3.85
C GLU A 21 -22.88 -19.53 4.42
N GLU A 22 -21.88 -18.92 3.77
CA GLU A 22 -21.41 -17.58 4.10
C GLU A 22 -21.29 -16.73 2.82
N ILE A 23 -21.88 -15.53 2.85
CA ILE A 23 -21.80 -14.57 1.74
C ILE A 23 -21.25 -13.26 2.31
N GLN A 24 -20.15 -12.79 1.73
CA GLN A 24 -19.56 -11.49 2.04
C GLN A 24 -19.63 -10.57 0.82
N VAL A 25 -20.05 -9.32 1.02
CA VAL A 25 -20.12 -8.30 -0.03
C VAL A 25 -19.29 -7.10 0.43
N SER A 26 -18.35 -6.67 -0.39
CA SER A 26 -17.55 -5.46 -0.18
C SER A 26 -17.72 -4.52 -1.36
N VAL A 27 -17.81 -3.22 -1.06
CA VAL A 27 -17.92 -2.15 -2.07
C VAL A 27 -16.79 -1.18 -1.83
N SER A 28 -16.02 -0.90 -2.87
CA SER A 28 -14.89 0.02 -2.83
C SER A 28 -14.97 0.95 -4.02
N GLY A 29 -14.84 2.26 -3.78
CA GLY A 29 -14.76 3.27 -4.84
C GLY A 29 -13.37 3.42 -5.46
N ASP A 30 -12.40 2.64 -4.98
CA ASP A 30 -11.00 2.66 -5.37
C ASP A 30 -10.46 1.23 -5.45
N ILE A 31 -9.49 1.01 -6.34
CA ILE A 31 -8.80 -0.28 -6.53
C ILE A 31 -8.06 -0.72 -5.27
N LEU A 32 -7.72 0.22 -4.39
CA LEU A 32 -7.04 -0.05 -3.12
C LEU A 32 -8.03 -0.36 -1.98
N GLY A 33 -9.33 -0.15 -2.16
CA GLY A 33 -10.33 -0.38 -1.11
C GLY A 33 -10.39 -1.81 -0.55
N PRO A 34 -10.12 -2.87 -1.34
CA PRO A 34 -9.98 -4.22 -0.78
C PRO A 34 -8.74 -4.43 0.10
N LEU A 35 -7.73 -3.55 0.03
CA LEU A 35 -6.48 -3.68 0.78
C LEU A 35 -6.58 -3.10 2.19
N ILE A 36 -7.57 -2.24 2.46
CA ILE A 36 -7.79 -1.56 3.74
C ILE A 36 -7.79 -2.51 4.93
N PRO A 37 -8.50 -3.64 4.90
CA PRO A 37 -8.59 -4.52 6.07
C PRO A 37 -7.25 -5.16 6.44
N ASN A 38 -6.30 -5.23 5.51
CA ASN A 38 -5.00 -5.92 5.68
C ASN A 38 -3.85 -5.10 5.05
N ILE A 39 -3.88 -3.79 5.23
CA ILE A 39 -2.90 -2.89 4.59
C ILE A 39 -1.49 -3.06 5.17
N ASP A 40 -1.41 -3.54 6.40
CA ASP A 40 -0.20 -3.99 7.09
C ASP A 40 0.48 -5.17 6.39
N ALA A 41 -0.29 -6.07 5.77
CA ALA A 41 0.25 -7.19 5.00
C ALA A 41 1.00 -6.76 3.72
N LEU A 42 0.86 -5.49 3.29
CA LEU A 42 1.60 -4.93 2.17
C LEU A 42 2.99 -4.40 2.57
N ILE A 43 3.26 -4.27 3.87
CA ILE A 43 4.55 -3.79 4.35
C ILE A 43 5.54 -4.95 4.35
N GLU A 44 6.48 -4.90 3.40
CA GLU A 44 7.60 -5.81 3.35
C GLU A 44 8.93 -5.07 3.52
N GLU A 45 9.86 -5.64 4.30
CA GLU A 45 11.22 -5.12 4.37
C GLU A 45 11.92 -5.36 3.01
N PRO A 46 12.51 -4.32 2.39
CA PRO A 46 13.16 -4.45 1.09
C PRO A 46 14.41 -5.34 1.20
N MET A 47 14.49 -6.32 0.29
CA MET A 47 15.61 -7.26 0.19
C MET A 47 15.87 -7.66 -1.26
N GLY A 48 17.10 -8.08 -1.56
CA GLY A 48 17.48 -8.70 -2.83
C GLY A 48 18.17 -7.77 -3.83
N CYS A 49 18.26 -8.21 -5.09
CA CYS A 49 18.82 -7.41 -6.18
C CYS A 49 17.93 -6.21 -6.52
N GLY A 50 18.48 -5.20 -7.20
CA GLY A 50 17.83 -3.91 -7.47
C GLY A 50 16.32 -3.95 -7.82
N GLU A 51 15.92 -4.78 -8.78
CA GLU A 51 14.50 -4.91 -9.18
C GLU A 51 13.63 -5.55 -8.10
N GLN A 52 14.13 -6.58 -7.42
CA GLN A 52 13.42 -7.25 -6.33
C GLN A 52 13.32 -6.32 -5.12
N ASN A 53 14.37 -5.55 -4.85
CA ASN A 53 14.37 -4.56 -3.79
C ASN A 53 13.35 -3.46 -4.05
N LEU A 54 13.29 -2.97 -5.29
CA LEU A 54 12.30 -1.96 -5.70
C LEU A 54 10.87 -2.50 -5.66
N ALA A 55 10.64 -3.75 -6.08
CA ALA A 55 9.33 -4.39 -6.05
C ALA A 55 8.77 -4.53 -4.62
N ARG A 56 9.64 -4.77 -3.64
CA ARG A 56 9.27 -4.79 -2.20
C ARG A 56 9.17 -3.40 -1.58
N LEU A 57 9.90 -2.43 -2.12
CA LEU A 57 9.87 -1.05 -1.64
C LEU A 57 8.57 -0.32 -2.01
N TYR A 58 8.06 -0.56 -3.21
CA TYR A 58 6.89 0.15 -3.74
C TYR A 58 5.61 -0.02 -2.90
N PRO A 59 5.27 -1.20 -2.37
CA PRO A 59 4.15 -1.37 -1.44
C PRO A 59 4.22 -0.46 -0.20
N ASN A 60 5.42 -0.25 0.38
CA ASN A 60 5.59 0.63 1.55
C ASN A 60 5.23 2.09 1.23
N VAL A 61 5.54 2.55 0.01
CA VAL A 61 5.15 3.89 -0.49
C VAL A 61 3.63 3.99 -0.61
N LEU A 62 3.01 2.98 -1.20
CA LEU A 62 1.57 2.94 -1.44
C LEU A 62 0.79 3.01 -0.12
N VAL A 63 1.28 2.34 0.93
CA VAL A 63 0.70 2.40 2.27
C VAL A 63 0.75 3.83 2.84
N LEU A 64 1.85 4.56 2.68
CA LEU A 64 1.93 5.95 3.16
C LEU A 64 0.98 6.88 2.40
N GLU A 65 0.89 6.74 1.08
CA GLU A 65 -0.06 7.53 0.27
C GLU A 65 -1.52 7.23 0.65
N TYR A 66 -1.78 5.97 1.01
CA TYR A 66 -3.09 5.53 1.45
C TYR A 66 -3.45 6.12 2.83
N LEU A 67 -2.55 6.03 3.82
CA LEU A 67 -2.76 6.64 5.15
C LEU A 67 -3.07 8.14 5.05
N GLU A 68 -2.33 8.86 4.19
CA GLU A 68 -2.54 10.29 3.95
C GLU A 68 -3.89 10.57 3.25
N SER A 69 -4.23 9.80 2.21
CA SER A 69 -5.44 10.03 1.39
C SER A 69 -6.73 9.81 2.19
N PHE A 70 -6.71 8.88 3.13
CA PHE A 70 -7.87 8.51 3.95
C PHE A 70 -7.84 9.11 5.38
N ASN A 71 -6.84 9.95 5.70
CA ASN A 71 -6.62 10.51 7.05
C ASN A 71 -6.62 9.46 8.16
N ILE A 72 -5.97 8.32 7.91
CA ILE A 72 -5.84 7.24 8.90
C ILE A 72 -4.62 7.53 9.77
N ASP A 73 -4.85 7.70 11.08
CA ASP A 73 -3.79 7.94 12.06
C ASP A 73 -3.29 6.60 12.62
N ASP A 74 -2.31 5.99 11.94
CA ASP A 74 -1.58 4.82 12.42
C ASP A 74 -0.06 5.09 12.45
N PRO A 75 0.45 5.65 13.56
CA PRO A 75 1.86 6.01 13.68
C PRO A 75 2.79 4.80 13.78
N ALA A 76 2.29 3.60 14.10
CA ALA A 76 3.11 2.40 14.11
C ALA A 76 3.37 1.93 12.67
N LEU A 77 2.32 1.92 11.86
CA LEU A 77 2.38 1.57 10.44
C LEU A 77 3.22 2.58 9.65
N GLU A 78 3.00 3.88 9.89
CA GLU A 78 3.76 4.97 9.26
C GLU A 78 5.27 4.84 9.56
N ARG A 79 5.65 4.66 10.82
CA ARG A 79 7.06 4.51 11.21
C ARG A 79 7.72 3.30 10.54
N THR A 80 6.99 2.21 10.38
CA THR A 80 7.50 0.99 9.77
C THR A 80 7.70 1.17 8.27
N ALA A 81 6.70 1.74 7.58
CA ALA A 81 6.79 2.04 6.16
C ALA A 81 7.92 3.05 5.86
N VAL A 82 8.07 4.11 6.65
CA VAL A 82 9.17 5.08 6.51
C VAL A 82 10.53 4.40 6.71
N ARG A 83 10.71 3.63 7.77
CA ARG A 83 11.95 2.86 8.02
C ARG A 83 12.30 1.97 6.84
N ASN A 84 11.33 1.23 6.30
CA ASN A 84 11.55 0.35 5.17
C ASN A 84 11.93 1.13 3.91
N ILE A 85 11.33 2.30 3.68
CA ILE A 85 11.68 3.17 2.56
C ILE A 85 13.12 3.68 2.67
N GLU A 86 13.54 4.11 3.86
CA GLU A 86 14.93 4.53 4.13
C GLU A 86 15.93 3.39 3.85
N LEU A 87 15.68 2.20 4.40
CA LEU A 87 16.53 1.01 4.19
C LEU A 87 16.62 0.61 2.70
N GLY A 88 15.49 0.66 1.98
CA GLY A 88 15.45 0.31 0.58
C GLY A 88 16.13 1.34 -0.33
N ALA A 89 16.07 2.62 0.03
CA ALA A 89 16.74 3.68 -0.71
C ALA A 89 18.27 3.53 -0.68
N ASP A 90 18.83 3.21 0.48
CA ASP A 90 20.27 2.95 0.63
C ASP A 90 20.72 1.75 -0.22
N THR A 91 19.89 0.71 -0.27
CA THR A 91 20.15 -0.53 -1.02
C THR A 91 20.02 -0.35 -2.55
N ILE A 92 19.07 0.47 -3.02
CA ILE A 92 18.84 0.73 -4.46
C ILE A 92 19.86 1.71 -5.06
N SER A 93 20.58 2.47 -4.22
CA SER A 93 21.62 3.42 -4.67
C SER A 93 22.69 2.81 -5.58
N TYR A 94 22.82 1.48 -5.60
CA TYR A 94 23.74 0.72 -6.45
C TYR A 94 23.18 0.34 -7.85
N VAL A 95 21.90 0.56 -8.14
CA VAL A 95 21.30 0.28 -9.46
C VAL A 95 21.66 1.42 -10.43
N ARG A 96 22.73 1.17 -11.19
CA ARG A 96 23.25 1.89 -12.37
C ARG A 96 22.31 2.98 -12.93
N ARG A 97 22.84 4.22 -13.02
CA ARG A 97 22.24 5.49 -13.51
C ARG A 97 21.27 5.42 -14.69
N GLU A 98 21.27 4.36 -15.48
CA GLU A 98 20.46 4.20 -16.68
C GLU A 98 19.04 3.66 -16.40
N PHE A 99 18.83 2.85 -15.36
CA PHE A 99 17.48 2.34 -15.01
C PHE A 99 16.61 3.36 -14.24
N CYS A 100 17.23 4.41 -13.69
CA CYS A 100 16.54 5.50 -12.99
C CYS A 100 15.63 6.33 -13.91
N HIS A 101 15.78 6.24 -15.23
CA HIS A 101 15.05 7.07 -16.18
C HIS A 101 13.60 6.65 -16.45
N ILE A 102 13.20 5.40 -16.17
CA ILE A 102 11.91 4.90 -16.67
C ILE A 102 10.85 4.74 -15.55
N GLN A 103 11.20 4.49 -14.28
CA GLN A 103 10.17 4.33 -13.22
C GLN A 103 10.47 4.90 -11.82
N ALA A 104 11.72 5.03 -11.38
CA ALA A 104 12.00 5.38 -9.98
C ALA A 104 12.14 6.89 -9.69
N ARG A 105 12.52 7.72 -10.67
CA ARG A 105 12.82 9.15 -10.46
C ARG A 105 11.61 10.03 -10.11
N PRO A 106 10.44 9.87 -10.75
CA PRO A 106 9.25 10.62 -10.37
C PRO A 106 8.81 10.27 -8.96
N LEU A 107 8.83 8.97 -8.62
CA LEU A 107 8.44 8.43 -7.32
C LEU A 107 9.35 8.94 -6.20
N LEU A 108 10.68 8.78 -6.33
CA LEU A 108 11.63 9.28 -5.34
C LEU A 108 11.52 10.80 -5.14
N ARG A 109 11.23 11.57 -6.21
CA ARG A 109 11.08 13.03 -6.11
C ARG A 109 9.77 13.47 -5.46
N SER A 110 8.69 12.69 -5.56
CA SER A 110 7.44 12.93 -4.84
C SER A 110 7.47 12.42 -3.38
N LEU A 111 8.26 11.37 -3.11
CA LEU A 111 8.42 10.76 -1.79
C LEU A 111 9.44 11.45 -0.89
N LEU A 112 10.58 11.90 -1.43
CA LEU A 112 11.64 12.53 -0.64
C LEU A 112 11.17 13.70 0.24
N PRO A 113 10.22 14.57 -0.20
CA PRO A 113 9.64 15.60 0.67
C PRO A 113 8.70 15.05 1.76
N LYS A 114 8.06 13.90 1.52
CA LYS A 114 7.11 13.24 2.44
C LYS A 114 7.81 12.40 3.50
N LEU A 115 9.00 11.89 3.20
CA LEU A 115 9.86 11.16 4.13
C LEU A 115 10.68 12.09 5.04
N GLN A 116 10.73 13.39 4.76
CA GLN A 116 11.35 14.32 5.68
C GLN A 116 10.44 14.48 6.89
N PRO A 117 10.91 14.24 8.13
CA PRO A 117 10.10 14.50 9.31
C PRO A 117 9.65 15.96 9.25
N ARG A 118 8.33 16.19 9.36
CA ARG A 118 7.78 17.55 9.41
C ARG A 118 8.45 18.27 10.57
N ARG A 119 9.41 19.15 10.27
CA ARG A 119 10.01 20.05 11.26
C ARG A 119 8.88 20.88 11.84
N GLY A 120 8.50 20.54 13.07
CA GLY A 120 7.56 21.32 13.87
C GLY A 120 6.36 20.48 14.30
N THR A 121 6.47 19.83 15.46
CA THR A 121 5.64 20.19 16.62
C THR A 121 6.41 19.75 17.87
N VAL A 122 7.10 20.70 18.50
CA VAL A 122 7.48 20.58 19.91
C VAL A 122 6.18 20.79 20.67
N PHE A 123 5.60 19.72 21.21
CA PHE A 123 4.62 19.87 22.27
C PHE A 123 5.39 20.30 23.52
N GLN A 124 4.99 21.45 24.08
CA GLN A 124 5.45 21.94 25.38
C GLN A 124 5.05 20.98 26.49
#